data_AF-A0A961EQC6-F1
#
_entry.id   AF-A0A961EQC6-F1
#
_cell.length_a   1.000
_cell.length_b   1.000
_cell.length_c   1.000
_cell.angle_alpha   90.00
_cell.angle_beta   90.00
_cell.angle_gamma   90.00
#
_symmetry.space_group_name_H-M   'P 1'
#
loop_
_entity.id
_entity.type
_entity.pdbx_description
1 polymer ?
#
loop_
_entity_poly.entity_id
_entity_poly.type
_entity_poly.pdbx_seq_one_letter_code
_entity_poly.pdbx_strand_id
1 'polypeptide(L)'
;MFRRILNGILKYFKKKDSEDYSAVRIAIALILIAIIMGALAFRRNYETVHPHRGPIVEAVYGLGTVTADRTYNVKTGVSARIEKIYARPGDSVSENAPLIRTDSLLFRAPFAGMVTSMNFEENEIVMPGNPILTMRTVDKPHIELVMDQESVLRIRPGLRAELSFETLRAKKIEGVVRRVYSSKGEFIVEVESSEMPEEVLPDMTADVAIEVARRDDALLIPQKAVQRGQVIVIRHGLRKRIPVSIGAADAEWVEILGDDISTDDTIVVPVK
;
A
#
# COMPACT_ATOMS: atom_id res chain seq x y z
N MET A 1 28.26 30.06 21.51
CA MET A 1 28.90 30.72 20.34
C MET A 1 28.50 32.19 20.20
N PHE A 2 27.20 32.51 20.24
CA PHE A 2 26.63 33.88 20.18
C PHE A 2 27.22 34.88 21.19
N ARG A 3 27.44 34.46 22.44
CA ARG A 3 28.01 35.31 23.51
C ARG A 3 29.44 35.80 23.24
N ARG A 4 30.25 35.05 22.47
CA ARG A 4 31.63 35.46 22.11
C ARG A 4 31.64 36.48 20.97
N ILE A 5 30.68 36.38 20.04
CA ILE A 5 30.53 37.33 18.93
C ILE A 5 30.04 38.69 19.46
N LEU A 6 29.05 38.67 20.37
CA LEU A 6 28.52 39.88 21.01
C LEU A 6 29.60 40.63 21.81
N ASN A 7 30.43 39.90 22.56
CA ASN A 7 31.53 40.49 23.33
C ASN A 7 32.68 41.01 22.44
N GLY A 8 32.88 40.44 21.25
CA GLY A 8 33.85 40.95 20.27
C GLY A 8 33.42 42.30 19.69
N ILE A 9 32.13 42.44 19.38
CA ILE A 9 31.53 43.67 18.84
C ILE A 9 31.59 44.79 19.90
N LEU A 10 31.21 44.51 21.16
CA LEU A 10 31.29 45.47 22.26
C LEU A 10 32.72 45.99 22.53
N LYS A 11 33.73 45.15 22.31
CA LYS A 11 35.14 45.53 22.51
C LYS A 11 35.67 46.41 21.38
N TYR A 12 35.13 46.28 20.17
CA TYR A 12 35.46 47.14 19.01
C TYR A 12 34.91 48.56 19.16
N PHE A 13 33.80 48.74 19.89
CA PHE A 13 33.19 50.04 20.16
C PHE A 13 33.87 50.84 21.29
N LYS A 14 34.67 50.21 22.15
CA LYS A 14 35.23 50.84 23.36
C LYS A 14 36.62 51.46 23.19
N LYS A 15 37.21 51.46 21.99
CA LYS A 15 38.57 51.99 21.78
C LYS A 15 38.55 53.02 20.64
N LYS A 16 38.77 54.28 21.03
CA LYS A 16 39.19 55.45 20.23
C LYS A 16 38.09 56.51 20.03
N ASP A 17 38.17 57.54 20.88
CA ASP A 17 37.40 58.78 20.84
C ASP A 17 37.61 59.54 19.52
N SER A 18 36.54 59.65 18.74
CA SER A 18 36.30 60.71 17.76
C SER A 18 34.79 60.75 17.55
N GLU A 19 34.12 61.76 18.08
CA GLU A 19 32.65 61.79 18.26
C GLU A 19 31.87 61.61 16.94
N ASP A 20 32.40 62.07 15.80
CA ASP A 20 31.70 62.01 14.49
C ASP A 20 31.64 60.61 13.83
N TYR A 21 32.60 59.72 14.10
CA TYR A 21 32.65 58.39 13.45
C TYR A 21 31.84 57.32 14.20
N SER A 22 31.29 57.66 15.37
CA SER A 22 30.55 56.74 16.23
C SER A 22 29.15 56.44 15.68
N ALA A 23 28.43 57.47 15.24
CA ALA A 23 27.07 57.36 14.71
C ALA A 23 27.03 56.58 13.38
N VAL A 24 27.98 56.83 12.49
CA VAL A 24 28.08 56.15 11.18
C VAL A 24 28.31 54.65 11.36
N ARG A 25 29.13 54.24 12.33
CA ARG A 25 29.39 52.82 12.63
C ARG A 25 28.18 52.11 13.23
N ILE A 26 27.42 52.79 14.09
CA ILE A 26 26.16 52.27 14.64
C ILE A 26 25.13 52.09 13.52
N ALA A 27 25.01 53.06 12.61
CA ALA A 27 24.11 52.97 11.46
C ALA A 27 24.47 51.80 10.53
N ILE A 28 25.75 51.61 10.22
CA ILE A 28 26.22 50.46 9.41
C ILE A 28 25.92 49.12 10.11
N ALA A 29 26.14 49.04 11.43
CA ALA A 29 25.85 47.82 12.19
C ALA A 29 24.34 47.51 12.21
N LEU A 30 23.48 48.52 12.33
CA LEU A 30 22.02 48.35 12.28
C LEU A 30 21.54 47.92 10.90
N ILE A 31 22.12 48.47 9.82
CA ILE A 31 21.83 48.05 8.45
C ILE A 31 22.25 46.60 8.23
N LEU A 32 23.45 46.20 8.68
CA LEU A 32 23.90 44.80 8.58
C LEU A 32 23.01 43.86 9.39
N ILE A 33 22.59 44.24 10.60
CA ILE A 33 21.65 43.46 11.40
C ILE A 33 20.29 43.37 10.72
N ALA A 34 19.79 44.45 10.11
CA ALA A 34 18.54 44.46 9.36
C ALA A 34 18.61 43.59 8.09
N ILE A 35 19.76 43.59 7.38
CA ILE A 35 20.01 42.72 6.24
C ILE A 35 20.08 41.26 6.69
N ILE A 36 20.78 40.96 7.79
CA ILE A 36 20.89 39.61 8.34
C ILE A 36 19.54 39.13 8.88
N MET A 37 18.78 39.97 9.58
CA MET A 37 17.41 39.69 10.05
C MET A 37 16.45 39.51 8.87
N GLY A 38 16.55 40.36 7.85
CA GLY A 38 15.80 40.22 6.60
C GLY A 38 16.13 38.90 5.91
N ALA A 39 17.40 38.54 5.80
CA ALA A 39 17.85 37.27 5.23
C ALA A 39 17.44 36.05 6.09
N LEU A 40 17.42 36.17 7.43
CA LEU A 40 16.94 35.11 8.32
C LEU A 40 15.42 34.96 8.27
N ALA A 41 14.68 36.07 8.18
CA ALA A 41 13.23 36.08 8.03
C ALA A 41 12.79 35.59 6.63
N PHE A 42 13.67 35.71 5.63
CA PHE A 42 13.48 35.16 4.29
C PHE A 42 13.98 33.72 4.13
N ARG A 43 13.95 32.91 5.20
CA ARG A 43 13.99 31.47 5.04
C ARG A 43 12.76 31.05 4.24
N ARG A 44 12.98 30.68 2.99
CA ARG A 44 11.93 30.18 2.10
C ARG A 44 11.38 28.88 2.71
N ASN A 45 10.18 28.95 3.27
CA ASN A 45 9.48 27.81 3.88
C ASN A 45 8.80 26.91 2.82
N TYR A 46 9.40 26.82 1.65
CA TYR A 46 8.89 26.08 0.50
C TYR A 46 10.07 25.63 -0.36
N GLU A 47 9.92 24.44 -0.92
CA GLU A 47 10.78 23.89 -1.96
C GLU A 47 10.17 24.21 -3.32
N THR A 48 10.98 24.08 -4.36
CA THR A 48 10.53 24.27 -5.74
C THR A 48 10.90 23.07 -6.58
N VAL A 49 9.95 22.58 -7.36
CA VAL A 49 10.11 21.41 -8.23
C VAL A 49 9.60 21.74 -9.62
N HIS A 50 10.27 21.24 -10.66
CA HIS A 50 9.80 21.34 -12.03
C HIS A 50 8.83 20.20 -12.35
N PRO A 51 7.69 20.46 -13.00
CA PRO A 51 6.86 19.39 -13.54
C PRO A 51 7.66 18.55 -14.53
N HIS A 52 7.40 17.26 -14.56
CA HIS A 52 8.04 16.36 -15.52
C HIS A 52 7.02 15.39 -16.08
N ARG A 53 7.33 14.83 -17.24
CA ARG A 53 6.52 13.78 -17.86
C ARG A 53 7.05 12.41 -17.45
N GLY A 54 6.14 11.52 -17.09
CA GLY A 54 6.50 10.17 -16.68
C GLY A 54 5.28 9.28 -16.47
N PRO A 55 5.53 7.99 -16.22
CA PRO A 55 4.47 7.06 -15.90
C PRO A 55 3.95 7.29 -14.48
N ILE A 56 2.65 7.11 -14.27
CA ILE A 56 2.02 7.07 -12.96
C ILE A 56 1.04 5.92 -12.89
N VAL A 57 1.03 5.25 -11.74
CA VAL A 57 0.15 4.13 -11.45
C VAL A 57 -0.62 4.48 -10.18
N GLU A 58 -1.94 4.58 -10.31
CA GLU A 58 -2.82 4.65 -9.16
C GLU A 58 -3.13 3.23 -8.72
N ALA A 59 -2.87 2.94 -7.44
CA ALA A 59 -3.13 1.65 -6.85
C ALA A 59 -4.07 1.76 -5.65
N VAL A 60 -4.90 0.74 -5.48
CA VAL A 60 -5.69 0.50 -4.28
C VAL A 60 -5.00 -0.58 -3.45
N TYR A 61 -4.80 -0.30 -2.16
CA TYR A 61 -4.11 -1.20 -1.25
C TYR A 61 -5.10 -1.95 -0.38
N GLY A 62 -4.81 -3.22 -0.10
CA GLY A 62 -5.60 -4.06 0.79
C GLY A 62 -4.79 -5.19 1.39
N LEU A 63 -5.25 -5.69 2.53
CA LEU A 63 -4.72 -6.88 3.16
C LEU A 63 -5.53 -8.09 2.68
N GLY A 64 -4.85 -9.09 2.16
CA GLY A 64 -5.46 -10.30 1.64
C GLY A 64 -5.06 -11.56 2.39
N THR A 65 -5.91 -12.59 2.33
CA THR A 65 -5.62 -13.92 2.87
C THR A 65 -5.45 -14.92 1.73
N VAL A 66 -4.45 -15.80 1.84
CA VAL A 66 -4.26 -16.90 0.91
C VAL A 66 -5.37 -17.94 1.12
N THR A 67 -6.15 -18.20 0.09
CA THR A 67 -7.27 -19.12 0.10
C THR A 67 -7.06 -20.23 -0.91
N ALA A 68 -7.37 -21.47 -0.51
CA ALA A 68 -7.37 -22.61 -1.41
C ALA A 68 -8.54 -22.54 -2.39
N ASP A 69 -8.31 -22.88 -3.67
CA ASP A 69 -9.35 -22.83 -4.71
C ASP A 69 -10.55 -23.76 -4.40
N ARG A 70 -10.31 -24.93 -3.80
CA ARG A 70 -11.38 -25.85 -3.37
C ARG A 70 -11.15 -26.34 -1.95
N THR A 71 -12.24 -26.39 -1.19
CA THR A 71 -12.29 -26.97 0.17
C THR A 71 -13.41 -28.01 0.24
N TYR A 72 -13.10 -29.18 0.77
CA TYR A 72 -14.05 -30.26 1.05
C TYR A 72 -14.09 -30.56 2.54
N ASN A 73 -15.28 -30.46 3.13
CA ASN A 73 -15.53 -30.79 4.53
C ASN A 73 -16.32 -32.10 4.60
N VAL A 74 -15.72 -33.14 5.16
CA VAL A 74 -16.43 -34.40 5.43
C VAL A 74 -17.36 -34.19 6.63
N LYS A 75 -18.66 -34.36 6.41
CA LYS A 75 -19.71 -34.22 7.42
C LYS A 75 -20.71 -35.36 7.27
N THR A 76 -21.36 -35.73 8.37
CA THR A 76 -22.47 -36.70 8.36
C THR A 76 -23.79 -35.97 8.60
N GLY A 77 -24.87 -36.48 7.99
CA GLY A 77 -26.25 -36.01 8.23
C GLY A 77 -26.94 -36.73 9.39
N VAL A 78 -26.37 -37.86 9.83
CA VAL A 78 -26.82 -38.65 10.97
C VAL A 78 -25.63 -38.95 11.88
N SER A 79 -25.90 -39.32 13.13
CA SER A 79 -24.84 -39.77 14.04
C SER A 79 -24.18 -41.02 13.47
N ALA A 80 -22.85 -41.05 13.45
CA ALA A 80 -22.10 -42.16 12.86
C ALA A 80 -20.83 -42.43 13.67
N ARG A 81 -20.46 -43.71 13.80
CA ARG A 81 -19.18 -44.12 14.38
C ARG A 81 -18.10 -44.10 13.31
N ILE A 82 -16.94 -43.52 13.62
CA ILE A 82 -15.74 -43.63 12.76
C ILE A 82 -15.16 -45.03 12.94
N GLU A 83 -15.12 -45.82 11.87
CA GLU A 83 -14.51 -47.16 11.89
C GLU A 83 -13.04 -47.11 11.52
N LYS A 84 -12.68 -46.28 10.54
CA LYS A 84 -11.33 -46.22 10.02
C LYS A 84 -11.00 -44.88 9.39
N ILE A 85 -9.80 -44.39 9.67
CA ILE A 85 -9.23 -43.18 9.08
C ILE A 85 -8.11 -43.60 8.11
N TYR A 86 -8.19 -43.14 6.86
CA TYR A 86 -7.21 -43.48 5.82
C TYR A 86 -6.22 -42.35 5.52
N ALA A 87 -6.58 -41.10 5.84
CA ALA A 87 -5.75 -39.92 5.61
C ALA A 87 -5.79 -38.98 6.81
N ARG A 88 -4.65 -38.43 7.20
CA ARG A 88 -4.46 -37.56 8.36
C ARG A 88 -4.00 -36.15 7.93
N PRO A 89 -4.13 -35.14 8.81
CA PRO A 89 -3.61 -33.81 8.53
C PRO A 89 -2.13 -33.84 8.10
N GLY A 90 -1.82 -33.17 6.98
CA GLY A 90 -0.52 -33.18 6.31
C GLY A 90 -0.41 -34.17 5.15
N ASP A 91 -1.29 -35.18 5.07
CA ASP A 91 -1.26 -36.15 3.98
C ASP A 91 -1.77 -35.54 2.67
N SER A 92 -1.03 -35.77 1.59
CA SER A 92 -1.48 -35.52 0.22
C SER A 92 -2.25 -36.73 -0.30
N VAL A 93 -3.46 -36.50 -0.81
CA VAL A 93 -4.38 -37.52 -1.29
C VAL A 93 -4.75 -37.28 -2.75
N SER A 94 -4.84 -38.35 -3.53
CA SER A 94 -5.32 -38.30 -4.91
C SER A 94 -6.85 -38.29 -4.97
N GLU A 95 -7.41 -37.84 -6.10
CA GLU A 95 -8.84 -37.93 -6.35
C GLU A 95 -9.35 -39.38 -6.18
N ASN A 96 -10.53 -39.52 -5.59
CA ASN A 96 -11.21 -40.77 -5.27
C ASN A 96 -10.51 -41.66 -4.22
N ALA A 97 -9.39 -41.23 -3.63
CA ALA A 97 -8.75 -41.93 -2.53
C ALA A 97 -9.70 -42.03 -1.31
N PRO A 98 -9.71 -43.15 -0.57
CA PRO A 98 -10.50 -43.26 0.65
C PRO A 98 -9.97 -42.27 1.69
N LEU A 99 -10.87 -41.53 2.34
CA LEU A 99 -10.53 -40.59 3.41
C LEU A 99 -10.90 -41.16 4.77
N ILE A 100 -12.18 -41.46 4.98
CA ILE A 100 -12.73 -41.95 6.24
C ILE A 100 -13.83 -42.95 5.94
N ARG A 101 -13.88 -44.04 6.71
CA ARG A 101 -15.01 -44.97 6.77
C ARG A 101 -15.76 -44.80 8.08
N THR A 102 -17.05 -44.59 7.98
CA THR A 102 -18.00 -44.71 9.09
C THR A 102 -18.71 -46.06 9.02
N ASP A 103 -19.47 -46.38 10.06
CA ASP A 103 -20.41 -47.52 10.13
C ASP A 103 -21.40 -47.63 8.95
N SER A 104 -21.59 -46.54 8.21
CA SER A 104 -22.64 -46.37 7.20
C SER A 104 -22.10 -45.95 5.84
N LEU A 105 -20.94 -45.28 5.75
CA LEU A 105 -20.45 -44.70 4.51
C LEU A 105 -18.92 -44.68 4.43
N LEU A 106 -18.39 -44.81 3.21
CA LEU A 106 -17.00 -44.52 2.89
C LEU A 106 -16.91 -43.17 2.18
N PHE A 107 -16.31 -42.18 2.83
CA PHE A 107 -15.99 -40.89 2.24
C PHE A 107 -14.70 -40.98 1.44
N ARG A 108 -14.72 -40.41 0.23
CA ARG A 108 -13.59 -40.37 -0.70
C ARG A 108 -13.25 -38.94 -1.07
N ALA A 109 -12.01 -38.71 -1.45
CA ALA A 109 -11.52 -37.42 -1.90
C ALA A 109 -12.20 -37.01 -3.22
N PRO A 110 -12.96 -35.90 -3.28
CA PRO A 110 -13.56 -35.43 -4.53
C PRO A 110 -12.56 -34.80 -5.51
N PHE A 111 -11.32 -34.55 -5.08
CA PHE A 111 -10.23 -34.01 -5.88
C PHE A 111 -8.89 -34.34 -5.22
N ALA A 112 -7.79 -34.19 -5.95
CA ALA A 112 -6.45 -34.27 -5.39
C ALA A 112 -6.15 -33.04 -4.50
N GLY A 113 -5.60 -33.26 -3.31
CA GLY A 113 -5.35 -32.18 -2.36
C GLY A 113 -4.67 -32.67 -1.09
N MET A 114 -4.66 -31.83 -0.06
CA MET A 114 -4.08 -32.14 1.24
C MET A 114 -5.16 -32.10 2.32
N VAL A 115 -5.08 -33.04 3.26
CA VAL A 115 -5.90 -32.99 4.48
C VAL A 115 -5.30 -31.94 5.42
N THR A 116 -6.09 -30.95 5.81
CA THR A 116 -5.60 -29.82 6.62
C THR A 116 -6.09 -29.85 8.07
N SER A 117 -7.19 -30.55 8.36
CA SER A 117 -7.66 -30.71 9.73
C SER A 117 -8.48 -31.97 9.93
N MET A 118 -8.51 -32.44 11.18
CA MET A 118 -9.25 -33.60 11.64
C MET A 118 -9.63 -33.38 13.10
N ASN A 119 -10.89 -33.64 13.44
CA ASN A 119 -11.43 -33.32 14.77
C ASN A 119 -11.85 -34.54 15.58
N PHE A 120 -11.66 -35.75 15.04
CA PHE A 120 -12.14 -37.00 15.64
C PHE A 120 -11.16 -38.13 15.40
N GLU A 121 -11.21 -39.13 16.28
CA GLU A 121 -10.41 -40.35 16.23
C GLU A 121 -11.26 -41.58 15.85
N GLU A 122 -10.59 -42.68 15.52
CA GLU A 122 -11.26 -43.95 15.28
C GLU A 122 -12.02 -44.42 16.53
N ASN A 123 -13.19 -45.03 16.31
CA ASN A 123 -14.18 -45.48 17.30
C ASN A 123 -15.00 -44.39 17.99
N GLU A 124 -14.73 -43.11 17.73
CA GLU A 124 -15.56 -42.02 18.21
C GLU A 124 -16.88 -41.91 17.44
N ILE A 125 -17.86 -41.25 18.06
CA ILE A 125 -19.17 -40.98 17.47
C ILE A 125 -19.24 -39.50 17.07
N VAL A 126 -19.50 -39.26 15.79
CA VAL A 126 -19.69 -37.92 15.23
C VAL A 126 -21.17 -37.58 15.23
N MET A 127 -21.52 -36.40 15.74
CA MET A 127 -22.87 -35.85 15.65
C MET A 127 -23.08 -35.14 14.30
N PRO A 128 -24.32 -35.11 13.76
CA PRO A 128 -24.63 -34.44 12.50
C PRO A 128 -24.14 -33.00 12.44
N GLY A 129 -23.63 -32.59 11.27
CA GLY A 129 -23.20 -31.22 10.98
C GLY A 129 -21.78 -30.86 11.43
N ASN A 130 -21.17 -31.66 12.33
CA ASN A 130 -19.79 -31.46 12.76
C ASN A 130 -18.81 -31.93 11.67
N PRO A 131 -17.83 -31.09 11.26
CA PRO A 131 -16.81 -31.49 10.30
C PRO A 131 -15.85 -32.52 10.92
N ILE A 132 -15.71 -33.66 10.26
CA ILE A 132 -14.81 -34.75 10.66
C ILE A 132 -13.39 -34.45 10.18
N LEU A 133 -13.28 -34.14 8.89
CA LEU A 133 -12.03 -33.93 8.17
C LEU A 133 -12.22 -32.78 7.17
N THR A 134 -11.20 -31.94 7.04
CA THR A 134 -11.12 -30.89 6.01
C THR A 134 -10.00 -31.20 5.04
N MET A 135 -10.29 -31.14 3.74
CA MET A 135 -9.34 -31.30 2.65
C MET A 135 -9.36 -30.06 1.76
N ARG A 136 -8.19 -29.59 1.34
CA ARG A 136 -8.04 -28.39 0.50
C ARG A 136 -7.16 -28.69 -0.71
N THR A 137 -7.39 -28.02 -1.84
CA THR A 137 -6.42 -28.02 -2.94
C THR A 137 -5.14 -27.31 -2.50
N VAL A 138 -3.99 -27.80 -2.98
CA VAL A 138 -2.69 -27.18 -2.75
C VAL A 138 -2.25 -26.39 -3.98
N ASP A 139 -2.76 -26.77 -5.15
CA ASP A 139 -2.47 -26.09 -6.41
C ASP A 139 -3.30 -24.81 -6.56
N LYS A 140 -2.64 -23.78 -7.09
CA LYS A 140 -3.25 -22.50 -7.50
C LYS A 140 -4.07 -21.82 -6.39
N PRO A 141 -3.47 -21.54 -5.21
CA PRO A 141 -4.13 -20.67 -4.26
C PRO A 141 -4.35 -19.29 -4.86
N HIS A 142 -5.34 -18.57 -4.33
CA HIS A 142 -5.61 -17.18 -4.68
C HIS A 142 -5.60 -16.34 -3.40
N ILE A 143 -5.50 -15.02 -3.54
CA ILE A 143 -5.61 -14.08 -2.44
C ILE A 143 -7.02 -13.52 -2.42
N GLU A 144 -7.70 -13.65 -1.29
CA GLU A 144 -9.00 -13.04 -1.04
C GLU A 144 -8.83 -11.75 -0.22
N LEU A 145 -9.36 -10.65 -0.72
CA LEU A 145 -9.34 -9.34 -0.08
C LEU A 145 -10.76 -8.86 0.19
N VAL A 146 -10.96 -8.25 1.36
CA VAL A 146 -12.18 -7.50 1.67
C VAL A 146 -11.89 -6.01 1.50
N MET A 147 -12.68 -5.35 0.66
CA MET A 147 -12.50 -3.97 0.26
C MET A 147 -13.67 -3.08 0.70
N ASP A 148 -13.43 -1.79 0.84
CA ASP A 148 -14.49 -0.80 1.02
C ASP A 148 -15.24 -0.53 -0.30
N GLN A 149 -16.40 0.11 -0.18
CA GLN A 149 -17.30 0.36 -1.30
C GLN A 149 -16.69 1.32 -2.34
N GLU A 150 -15.93 2.33 -1.95
CA GLU A 150 -15.37 3.30 -2.89
C GLU A 150 -14.23 2.66 -3.70
N SER A 151 -13.38 1.90 -3.02
CA SER A 151 -12.26 1.16 -3.63
C SER A 151 -12.73 0.12 -4.63
N VAL A 152 -13.68 -0.75 -4.26
CA VAL A 152 -14.11 -1.85 -5.13
C VAL A 152 -14.77 -1.36 -6.43
N LEU A 153 -15.38 -0.17 -6.41
CA LEU A 153 -15.99 0.42 -7.61
C LEU A 153 -14.98 0.72 -8.73
N ARG A 154 -13.69 0.83 -8.40
CA ARG A 154 -12.60 1.04 -9.37
C ARG A 154 -11.90 -0.25 -9.80
N ILE A 155 -12.16 -1.37 -9.12
CA ILE A 155 -11.50 -2.65 -9.37
C ILE A 155 -12.33 -3.49 -10.35
N ARG A 156 -11.68 -4.08 -11.36
CA ARG A 156 -12.29 -4.95 -12.36
C ARG A 156 -11.45 -6.22 -12.57
N PRO A 157 -12.07 -7.34 -12.98
CA PRO A 157 -11.31 -8.51 -13.42
C PRO A 157 -10.30 -8.15 -14.52
N GLY A 158 -9.12 -8.76 -14.47
CA GLY A 158 -8.02 -8.53 -15.40
C GLY A 158 -7.06 -7.40 -15.01
N LEU A 159 -7.36 -6.62 -13.96
CA LEU A 159 -6.41 -5.62 -13.44
C LEU A 159 -5.18 -6.30 -12.85
N ARG A 160 -4.03 -5.64 -13.02
CA ARG A 160 -2.77 -6.07 -12.43
C ARG A 160 -2.77 -5.83 -10.93
N ALA A 161 -2.19 -6.76 -10.20
CA ALA A 161 -1.99 -6.66 -8.77
C ALA A 161 -0.56 -7.05 -8.43
N GLU A 162 -0.07 -6.49 -7.35
CA GLU A 162 1.23 -6.79 -6.80
C GLU A 162 1.03 -7.37 -5.40
N LEU A 163 1.61 -8.53 -5.15
CA LEU A 163 1.50 -9.27 -3.90
C LEU A 163 2.83 -9.22 -3.16
N SER A 164 2.77 -8.98 -1.85
CA SER A 164 3.92 -8.98 -0.95
C SER A 164 3.59 -9.74 0.33
N PHE A 165 4.47 -10.65 0.74
CA PHE A 165 4.34 -11.44 1.95
C PHE A 165 5.43 -11.01 2.93
N GLU A 166 5.07 -10.54 4.13
CA GLU A 166 6.03 -10.05 5.13
C GLU A 166 7.11 -11.09 5.49
N THR A 167 6.71 -12.36 5.54
CA THR A 167 7.58 -13.50 5.91
C THR A 167 8.55 -13.90 4.81
N LEU A 168 8.30 -13.49 3.56
CA LEU A 168 9.15 -13.79 2.43
C LEU A 168 9.97 -12.56 2.08
N ARG A 169 11.30 -12.66 2.13
CA ARG A 169 12.23 -11.62 1.63
C ARG A 169 12.18 -11.47 0.09
N ALA A 170 11.14 -11.98 -0.55
CA ALA A 170 11.00 -12.07 -1.98
C ALA A 170 10.54 -10.74 -2.58
N LYS A 171 10.95 -10.53 -3.84
CA LYS A 171 10.43 -9.49 -4.71
C LYS A 171 8.90 -9.62 -4.82
N LYS A 172 8.28 -8.47 -5.02
CA LYS A 172 6.90 -8.27 -5.49
C LYS A 172 6.46 -9.39 -6.45
N ILE A 173 5.43 -10.14 -6.08
CA ILE A 173 4.86 -11.22 -6.89
C ILE A 173 3.75 -10.63 -7.75
N GLU A 174 3.79 -10.84 -9.05
CA GLU A 174 2.75 -10.35 -9.94
C GLU A 174 1.48 -11.21 -9.81
N GLY A 175 0.33 -10.55 -9.79
CA GLY A 175 -0.98 -11.16 -9.76
C GLY A 175 -1.97 -10.44 -10.67
N VAL A 176 -3.14 -11.04 -10.83
CA VAL A 176 -4.24 -10.50 -11.63
C VAL A 176 -5.53 -10.66 -10.87
N VAL A 177 -6.38 -9.63 -10.89
CA VAL A 177 -7.72 -9.71 -10.33
C VAL A 177 -8.53 -10.75 -11.12
N ARG A 178 -8.84 -11.86 -10.48
CA ARG A 178 -9.64 -12.96 -11.04
C ARG A 178 -11.11 -12.58 -11.06
N ARG A 179 -11.63 -12.13 -9.91
CA ARG A 179 -13.05 -11.83 -9.68
C ARG A 179 -13.25 -10.73 -8.65
N VAL A 180 -14.40 -10.07 -8.77
CA VAL A 180 -14.89 -9.07 -7.83
C VAL A 180 -16.37 -9.32 -7.62
N TYR A 181 -16.81 -9.51 -6.38
CA TYR A 181 -18.20 -9.78 -6.05
C TYR A 181 -18.53 -9.31 -4.63
N SER A 182 -19.80 -9.32 -4.25
CA SER A 182 -20.22 -9.06 -2.87
C SER A 182 -20.78 -10.32 -2.22
N SER A 183 -20.55 -10.47 -0.92
CA SER A 183 -21.05 -11.57 -0.12
C SER A 183 -21.27 -11.11 1.32
N LYS A 184 -22.47 -11.36 1.88
CA LYS A 184 -22.81 -11.03 3.28
C LYS A 184 -22.51 -9.57 3.72
N GLY A 185 -22.58 -8.62 2.78
CA GLY A 185 -22.30 -7.21 3.06
C GLY A 185 -20.83 -6.80 2.92
N GLU A 186 -19.95 -7.74 2.55
CA GLU A 186 -18.55 -7.49 2.23
C GLU A 186 -18.34 -7.46 0.72
N PHE A 187 -17.34 -6.69 0.28
CA PHE A 187 -16.92 -6.63 -1.11
C PHE A 187 -15.61 -7.39 -1.27
N ILE A 188 -15.67 -8.52 -1.96
CA ILE A 188 -14.58 -9.46 -2.07
C ILE A 188 -13.90 -9.30 -3.43
N VAL A 189 -12.57 -9.23 -3.39
CA VAL A 189 -11.70 -9.27 -4.56
C VAL A 189 -10.81 -10.49 -4.46
N GLU A 190 -10.84 -11.34 -5.48
CA GLU A 190 -9.93 -12.47 -5.63
C GLU A 190 -8.80 -12.09 -6.58
N VAL A 191 -7.56 -12.29 -6.16
CA VAL A 191 -6.36 -12.11 -6.98
C VAL A 191 -5.64 -13.45 -7.14
N GLU A 192 -5.36 -13.85 -8.36
CA GLU A 192 -4.59 -15.05 -8.67
C GLU A 192 -3.17 -14.69 -9.15
N SER A 193 -2.21 -15.57 -8.90
CA SER A 193 -0.85 -15.45 -9.42
C SER A 193 -0.39 -16.78 -10.00
N SER A 194 0.21 -16.74 -11.20
CA SER A 194 0.87 -17.89 -11.81
C SER A 194 2.26 -18.17 -11.23
N GLU A 195 2.81 -17.25 -10.44
CA GLU A 195 4.17 -17.29 -9.89
C GLU A 195 4.14 -17.38 -8.36
N MET A 196 3.04 -17.87 -7.78
CA MET A 196 2.92 -18.03 -6.33
C MET A 196 3.97 -19.05 -5.82
N PRO A 197 4.85 -18.68 -4.88
CA PRO A 197 5.84 -19.60 -4.32
C PRO A 197 5.18 -20.79 -3.59
N GLU A 198 5.80 -21.97 -3.66
CA GLU A 198 5.28 -23.18 -3.00
C GLU A 198 5.28 -23.08 -1.47
N GLU A 199 6.13 -22.20 -0.91
CA GLU A 199 6.19 -21.94 0.53
C GLU A 199 5.00 -21.11 1.03
N VAL A 200 4.23 -20.49 0.13
CA VAL A 200 3.01 -19.76 0.49
C VAL A 200 1.89 -20.76 0.76
N LEU A 201 1.53 -20.89 2.02
CA LEU A 201 0.45 -21.77 2.47
C LEU A 201 -0.88 -21.02 2.60
N PRO A 202 -2.02 -21.72 2.46
CA PRO A 202 -3.33 -21.17 2.82
C PRO A 202 -3.34 -20.61 4.24
N ASP A 203 -4.23 -19.66 4.47
CA ASP A 203 -4.41 -18.91 5.71
C ASP A 203 -3.27 -17.91 6.04
N MET A 204 -2.21 -17.83 5.21
CA MET A 204 -1.21 -16.74 5.28
C MET A 204 -1.80 -15.41 4.80
N THR A 205 -1.19 -14.30 5.23
CA THR A 205 -1.60 -12.94 4.87
C THR A 205 -0.61 -12.31 3.87
N ALA A 206 -1.14 -11.51 2.95
CA ALA A 206 -0.37 -10.75 1.96
C ALA A 206 -0.83 -9.29 1.90
N ASP A 207 0.12 -8.37 1.74
CA ASP A 207 -0.18 -7.01 1.26
C ASP A 207 -0.40 -7.07 -0.25
N VAL A 208 -1.47 -6.40 -0.71
CA VAL A 208 -1.85 -6.37 -2.12
C VAL A 208 -2.02 -4.94 -2.58
N ALA A 209 -1.39 -4.60 -3.70
CA ALA A 209 -1.60 -3.35 -4.41
C ALA A 209 -2.22 -3.65 -5.77
N ILE A 210 -3.46 -3.21 -6.00
CA ILE A 210 -4.19 -3.40 -7.26
C ILE A 210 -4.10 -2.13 -8.09
N GLU A 211 -3.51 -2.22 -9.28
CA GLU A 211 -3.40 -1.10 -10.22
C GLU A 211 -4.77 -0.78 -10.83
N VAL A 212 -5.38 0.35 -10.44
CA VAL A 212 -6.72 0.76 -10.90
C VAL A 212 -6.67 1.79 -12.03
N ALA A 213 -5.57 2.51 -12.15
CA ALA A 213 -5.30 3.37 -13.31
C ALA A 213 -3.81 3.39 -13.62
N ARG A 214 -3.50 3.43 -14.92
CA ARG A 214 -2.14 3.59 -15.41
C ARG A 214 -2.11 4.64 -16.52
N ARG A 215 -1.09 5.49 -16.47
CA ARG A 215 -0.72 6.44 -17.52
C ARG A 215 0.76 6.29 -17.75
N ASP A 216 1.17 6.04 -18.98
CA ASP A 216 2.60 5.90 -19.30
C ASP A 216 3.29 7.25 -19.52
N ASP A 217 2.52 8.28 -19.87
CA ASP A 217 3.01 9.66 -20.08
C ASP A 217 2.00 10.68 -19.51
N ALA A 218 2.18 11.04 -18.25
CA ALA A 218 1.41 12.05 -17.53
C ALA A 218 2.29 13.24 -17.13
N LEU A 219 1.72 14.44 -17.08
CA LEU A 219 2.39 15.61 -16.50
C LEU A 219 2.28 15.54 -14.97
N LEU A 220 3.42 15.31 -14.31
CA LEU A 220 3.48 15.04 -12.88
C LEU A 220 4.01 16.24 -12.10
N ILE A 221 3.33 16.52 -10.99
CA ILE A 221 3.82 17.42 -9.95
C ILE A 221 3.74 16.72 -8.58
N PRO A 222 4.51 17.18 -7.58
CA PRO A 222 4.41 16.59 -6.24
C PRO A 222 3.00 16.79 -5.68
N GLN A 223 2.39 15.73 -5.15
CA GLN A 223 1.03 15.77 -4.59
C GLN A 223 0.89 16.86 -3.51
N LYS A 224 1.95 17.07 -2.72
CA LYS A 224 2.03 18.12 -1.69
C LYS A 224 1.88 19.56 -2.23
N ALA A 225 2.12 19.78 -3.52
CA ALA A 225 1.98 21.08 -4.17
C ALA A 225 0.51 21.47 -4.40
N VAL A 226 -0.40 20.49 -4.48
CA VAL A 226 -1.83 20.74 -4.69
C VAL A 226 -2.48 21.10 -3.37
N GLN A 227 -2.95 22.34 -3.26
CA GLN A 227 -3.64 22.87 -2.08
C GLN A 227 -5.04 23.34 -2.46
N ARG A 228 -6.08 22.66 -1.95
CA ARG A 228 -7.50 23.01 -2.20
C ARG A 228 -7.80 23.12 -3.72
N GLY A 229 -7.29 22.19 -4.52
CA GLY A 229 -7.47 22.17 -5.97
C GLY A 229 -6.67 23.23 -6.74
N GLN A 230 -5.68 23.87 -6.11
CA GLN A 230 -4.85 24.90 -6.72
C GLN A 230 -3.37 24.59 -6.53
N VAL A 231 -2.54 25.07 -7.46
CA VAL A 231 -1.09 24.96 -7.42
C VAL A 231 -0.48 26.35 -7.54
N ILE A 232 0.59 26.61 -6.80
CA ILE A 232 1.36 27.86 -6.92
C ILE A 232 2.47 27.64 -7.94
N VAL A 233 2.39 28.38 -9.04
CA VAL A 233 3.34 28.34 -10.14
C VAL A 233 4.17 29.62 -10.17
N ILE A 234 5.48 29.50 -10.34
CA ILE A 234 6.41 30.58 -10.62
C ILE A 234 6.74 30.55 -12.10
N ARG A 235 6.28 31.56 -12.85
CA ARG A 235 6.58 31.73 -14.29
C ARG A 235 7.19 33.12 -14.49
N HIS A 236 8.38 33.20 -15.08
CA HIS A 236 9.14 34.45 -15.24
C HIS A 236 9.31 35.24 -13.92
N GLY A 237 9.52 34.54 -12.79
CA GLY A 237 9.67 35.16 -11.47
C GLY A 237 8.36 35.59 -10.80
N LEU A 238 7.22 35.52 -11.48
CA LEU A 238 5.91 35.86 -10.94
C LEU A 238 5.21 34.63 -10.38
N ARG A 239 4.71 34.74 -9.13
CA ARG A 239 3.88 33.71 -8.51
C ARG A 239 2.42 33.88 -8.88
N LYS A 240 1.79 32.81 -9.34
CA LYS A 240 0.35 32.74 -9.59
C LYS A 240 -0.21 31.47 -8.98
N ARG A 241 -1.43 31.56 -8.44
CA ARG A 241 -2.23 30.39 -8.09
C ARG A 241 -3.05 29.99 -9.30
N ILE A 242 -2.89 28.75 -9.73
CA ILE A 242 -3.58 28.19 -10.88
C ILE A 242 -4.49 27.08 -10.36
N PRO A 243 -5.81 27.12 -10.61
CA PRO A 243 -6.68 25.99 -10.35
C PRO A 243 -6.30 24.84 -11.28
N VAL A 244 -6.27 23.62 -10.77
CA VAL A 244 -5.87 22.44 -11.54
C VAL A 244 -6.92 21.34 -11.43
N SER A 245 -7.07 20.58 -12.51
CA SER A 245 -7.77 19.31 -12.49
C SER A 245 -6.73 18.20 -12.31
N ILE A 246 -7.00 17.23 -11.45
CA ILE A 246 -6.07 16.13 -11.17
C ILE A 246 -6.59 14.81 -11.73
N GLY A 247 -5.66 13.97 -12.19
CA GLY A 247 -5.91 12.62 -12.69
C GLY A 247 -5.43 11.57 -11.71
N ALA A 248 -4.71 10.56 -12.23
CA ALA A 248 -4.10 9.52 -11.41
C ALA A 248 -3.16 10.13 -10.36
N ALA A 249 -3.15 9.53 -9.16
CA ALA A 249 -2.31 9.97 -8.07
C ALA A 249 -1.69 8.76 -7.35
N ASP A 250 -0.44 8.90 -6.94
CA ASP A 250 0.22 7.99 -6.02
C ASP A 250 0.58 8.71 -4.71
N ALA A 251 1.46 8.13 -3.89
CA ALA A 251 1.84 8.69 -2.60
C ALA A 251 2.72 9.95 -2.69
N GLU A 252 3.35 10.21 -3.83
CA GLU A 252 4.32 11.30 -4.02
C GLU A 252 3.89 12.27 -5.14
N TRP A 253 3.35 11.75 -6.23
CA TRP A 253 3.06 12.47 -7.47
C TRP A 253 1.57 12.45 -7.81
N VAL A 254 1.15 13.47 -8.55
CA VAL A 254 -0.20 13.58 -9.10
C VAL A 254 -0.14 14.06 -10.54
N GLU A 255 -0.96 13.43 -11.38
CA GLU A 255 -1.20 13.85 -12.76
C GLU A 255 -2.02 15.14 -12.79
N ILE A 256 -1.55 16.11 -13.58
CA ILE A 256 -2.29 17.33 -13.90
C ILE A 256 -2.99 17.17 -15.24
N LEU A 257 -4.31 17.33 -15.23
CA LEU A 257 -5.16 17.32 -16.40
C LEU A 257 -5.32 18.77 -16.91
N GLY A 258 -4.94 18.97 -18.18
CA GLY A 258 -5.02 20.27 -18.86
C GLY A 258 -3.66 20.89 -19.15
N ASP A 259 -3.68 22.03 -19.85
CA ASP A 259 -2.48 22.66 -20.43
C ASP A 259 -2.01 23.91 -19.68
N ASP A 260 -2.61 24.20 -18.50
CA ASP A 260 -2.31 25.41 -17.72
C ASP A 260 -0.91 25.38 -17.09
N ILE A 261 -0.39 24.18 -16.87
CA ILE A 261 0.95 23.90 -16.32
C ILE A 261 1.82 23.25 -17.41
N SER A 262 3.05 23.74 -17.54
CA SER A 262 4.07 23.21 -18.45
C SER A 262 5.28 22.69 -17.67
N THR A 263 6.10 21.84 -18.31
CA THR A 263 7.39 21.39 -17.76
C THR A 263 8.39 22.52 -17.51
N ASP A 264 8.23 23.65 -18.19
CA ASP A 264 9.07 24.85 -17.98
C ASP A 264 8.68 25.65 -16.72
N ASP A 265 7.53 25.33 -16.12
CA ASP A 265 7.08 25.99 -14.91
C ASP A 265 7.88 25.55 -13.68
N THR A 266 7.84 26.39 -12.65
CA THR A 266 8.38 26.03 -11.33
C THR A 266 7.24 25.96 -10.32
N ILE A 267 7.03 24.78 -9.74
CA ILE A 267 5.98 24.53 -8.76
C ILE A 267 6.50 24.78 -7.36
N VAL A 268 5.74 25.50 -6.56
CA VAL A 268 6.04 25.71 -5.14
C VAL A 268 5.47 24.55 -4.32
N VAL A 269 6.34 23.83 -3.63
CA VAL A 269 6.01 22.74 -2.71
C VAL A 269 6.17 23.24 -1.28
N PRO A 270 5.12 23.25 -0.46
CA PRO A 270 5.23 23.64 0.94
C PRO A 270 6.13 22.67 1.71
N VAL A 271 7.10 23.20 2.47
CA VAL A 271 7.85 22.39 3.45
C VAL A 271 7.03 22.40 4.74
N LYS A 272 6.51 21.24 5.13
CA LYS A 272 5.90 21.03 6.44
C LYS A 272 6.98 20.70 7.46
#